data_AF-A0A0H1BDY9-F1
#
_entry.id   AF-A0A0H1BDY9-F1
#
_cell.length_a   1.000
_cell.length_b   1.000
_cell.length_c   1.000
_cell.angle_alpha   90.00
_cell.angle_beta   90.00
_cell.angle_gamma   90.00
#
_symmetry.space_group_name_H-M   'P 1'
#
loop_
_entity.id
_entity.type
_entity.pdbx_description
1 polymer ?
#
loop_
_entity_poly.entity_id
_entity_poly.type
_entity_poly.pdbx_seq_one_letter_code
_entity_poly.pdbx_strand_id
1 'polypeptide(L)'
;MWVSGFMDYILQLPMRREMLVTKLFISKPRSHKDIKSPSGTLLMFEGRCRPDVIIEQAMENHVGATAVSVCGPGAFADEVRASVRKRVGCGPVIDFVEESFTW
;
A
#
# COMPACT_ATOMS: atom_id res chain seq x y z
N MET A 1 -14.66 -3.14 13.24
CA MET A 1 -13.21 -3.46 13.25
C MET A 1 -12.52 -2.28 13.91
N TRP A 2 -11.55 -2.44 14.81
CA TRP A 2 -10.97 -1.31 15.55
C TRP A 2 -10.43 -0.18 14.64
N VAL A 3 -9.95 -0.54 13.45
CA VAL A 3 -9.41 0.41 12.46
C VAL A 3 -10.48 1.23 11.73
N SER A 4 -11.77 0.83 11.77
CA SER A 4 -12.79 1.47 10.94
C SER A 4 -12.99 2.94 11.27
N GLY A 5 -12.98 3.32 12.56
CA GLY A 5 -13.10 4.73 12.96
C GLY A 5 -11.94 5.59 12.47
N PHE A 6 -10.71 5.05 12.46
CA PHE A 6 -9.54 5.74 11.90
C PHE A 6 -9.64 5.87 10.39
N MET A 7 -10.11 4.83 9.70
CA MET A 7 -10.36 4.89 8.26
C MET A 7 -11.41 5.94 7.95
N ASP A 8 -12.54 5.97 8.66
CA ASP A 8 -13.59 6.97 8.44
C ASP A 8 -13.05 8.40 8.63
N TYR A 9 -12.24 8.61 9.67
CA TYR A 9 -11.56 9.88 9.91
C TYR A 9 -10.62 10.27 8.75
N ILE A 10 -9.72 9.37 8.34
CA ILE A 10 -8.80 9.61 7.22
C ILE A 10 -9.59 9.92 5.94
N LEU A 11 -10.71 9.21 5.73
CA LEU A 11 -11.56 9.39 4.56
C LEU A 11 -12.32 10.74 4.54
N GLN A 12 -12.45 11.40 5.69
CA GLN A 12 -13.06 12.72 5.84
C GLN A 12 -12.06 13.88 5.77
N LEU A 13 -10.75 13.61 5.80
CA LEU A 13 -9.73 14.67 5.74
C LEU A 13 -9.83 15.48 4.45
N PRO A 14 -9.73 16.82 4.53
CA PRO A 14 -9.75 17.68 3.35
C PRO A 14 -8.56 17.35 2.43
N MET A 15 -8.76 17.48 1.11
CA MET A 15 -7.75 17.23 0.08
C MET A 15 -7.13 15.83 0.05
N ARG A 16 -7.59 14.88 0.88
CA ARG A 16 -7.00 13.53 0.92
C ARG A 16 -6.92 12.84 -0.44
N ARG A 17 -7.83 13.15 -1.37
CA ARG A 17 -7.92 12.51 -2.68
C ARG A 17 -6.75 12.90 -3.60
N GLU A 18 -6.10 14.02 -3.31
CA GLU A 18 -4.94 14.52 -4.06
C GLU A 18 -3.63 13.93 -3.52
N MET A 19 -3.62 13.46 -2.26
CA MET A 19 -2.40 13.01 -1.58
C MET A 19 -2.37 11.52 -1.26
N LEU A 20 -3.54 10.88 -1.07
CA LEU A 20 -3.64 9.53 -0.56
C LEU A 20 -4.47 8.64 -1.47
N VAL A 21 -3.81 7.60 -1.97
CA VAL A 21 -4.45 6.42 -2.58
C VAL A 21 -4.29 5.24 -1.63
N THR A 22 -5.41 4.69 -1.18
CA THR A 22 -5.45 3.51 -0.32
C THR A 22 -5.87 2.30 -1.14
N LYS A 23 -5.06 1.24 -1.10
CA LYS A 23 -5.38 -0.05 -1.73
C LYS A 23 -5.50 -1.11 -0.66
N LEU A 24 -6.68 -1.72 -0.54
CA LEU A 24 -6.97 -2.78 0.43
C LEU A 24 -6.96 -4.13 -0.28
N PHE A 25 -6.08 -5.03 0.15
CA PHE A 25 -5.97 -6.39 -0.39
C PHE A 25 -6.54 -7.40 0.61
N ILE A 26 -7.64 -8.05 0.24
CA ILE A 26 -8.38 -8.98 1.09
C ILE A 26 -7.99 -10.40 0.68
N SER A 27 -7.02 -10.97 1.41
CA SER A 27 -6.44 -12.28 1.09
C SER A 27 -7.41 -13.45 1.23
N LYS A 28 -8.46 -13.31 2.05
CA LYS A 28 -9.51 -14.32 2.27
C LYS A 28 -10.87 -13.62 2.43
N PRO A 29 -11.56 -13.29 1.33
CA PRO A 29 -12.87 -12.66 1.41
C PRO A 29 -13.91 -13.65 1.95
N ARG A 30 -14.88 -13.14 2.72
CA ARG A 30 -16.04 -13.95 3.13
C ARG A 30 -17.06 -14.06 2.00
N SER A 31 -17.17 -13.04 1.17
CA SER A 31 -18.01 -12.96 -0.01
C SER A 31 -17.40 -11.98 -1.02
N HIS A 32 -17.45 -12.31 -2.32
CA HIS A 32 -17.04 -11.38 -3.38
C HIS A 32 -17.87 -10.09 -3.36
N LYS A 33 -19.09 -10.13 -2.83
CA LYS A 33 -19.97 -8.95 -2.72
C LYS A 33 -19.42 -7.88 -1.78
N ASP A 34 -18.51 -8.26 -0.87
CA ASP A 34 -17.88 -7.37 0.11
C ASP A 34 -16.68 -6.62 -0.48
N ILE A 35 -16.25 -6.97 -1.70
CA ILE A 35 -15.13 -6.35 -2.41
C ILE A 35 -15.69 -5.27 -3.34
N LYS A 36 -15.92 -4.07 -2.82
CA LYS A 36 -16.38 -2.93 -3.60
C LYS A 36 -15.60 -1.69 -3.23
N SER A 37 -14.88 -1.11 -4.19
CA SER A 37 -14.16 0.15 -4.01
C SER A 37 -15.15 1.30 -3.75
N PRO A 38 -15.22 1.88 -2.55
CA PRO A 38 -16.19 2.92 -2.23
C PRO A 38 -15.83 4.29 -2.83
N SER A 39 -14.59 4.48 -3.30
CA SER A 39 -14.17 5.72 -3.98
C SER A 39 -13.00 5.49 -4.92
N GLY A 40 -12.73 6.42 -5.83
CA GLY A 40 -11.62 6.32 -6.79
C GLY A 40 -10.23 6.25 -6.14
N THR A 41 -10.09 6.69 -4.89
CA THR A 41 -8.83 6.63 -4.13
C THR A 41 -8.83 5.58 -3.02
N LEU A 42 -9.92 4.83 -2.83
CA LEU A 42 -9.98 3.67 -1.94
C LEU A 42 -10.38 2.45 -2.77
N LEU A 43 -9.37 1.69 -3.19
CA LEU A 43 -9.53 0.55 -4.07
C LEU A 43 -9.46 -0.75 -3.29
N MET A 44 -10.41 -1.65 -3.50
CA MET A 44 -10.46 -2.95 -2.84
C MET A 44 -10.18 -4.06 -3.85
N PHE A 45 -9.26 -4.95 -3.51
CA PHE A 45 -8.84 -6.07 -4.33
C PHE A 45 -8.95 -7.38 -3.56
N GLU A 46 -9.35 -8.44 -4.24
CA GLU A 46 -9.31 -9.79 -3.71
C GLU A 46 -7.91 -10.40 -3.88
N GLY A 47 -7.50 -11.20 -2.90
CA GLY A 47 -6.22 -11.89 -2.89
C GLY A 47 -5.13 -11.16 -2.13
N ARG A 48 -3.91 -11.74 -2.18
CA ARG A 48 -2.73 -11.14 -1.55
C ARG A 48 -2.20 -9.98 -2.39
N CYS A 49 -1.70 -8.96 -1.69
CA CYS A 49 -0.92 -7.91 -2.32
C CYS A 49 0.29 -8.52 -3.04
N ARG A 50 0.60 -8.01 -4.23
CA ARG A 50 1.84 -8.29 -4.96
C ARG A 50 2.70 -7.03 -4.93
N PRO A 51 3.64 -6.87 -3.98
CA PRO A 51 4.39 -5.63 -3.80
C PRO A 51 5.06 -5.13 -5.08
N ASP A 52 5.54 -6.05 -5.92
CA ASP A 52 6.20 -5.74 -7.18
C ASP A 52 5.34 -4.88 -8.11
N VAL A 53 4.07 -5.26 -8.32
CA VAL A 53 3.14 -4.54 -9.20
C VAL A 53 2.80 -3.17 -8.61
N ILE A 54 2.66 -3.09 -7.28
CA ILE A 54 2.28 -1.85 -6.61
C ILE A 54 3.41 -0.84 -6.65
N ILE A 55 4.64 -1.28 -6.39
CA ILE A 55 5.82 -0.42 -6.44
C ILE A 55 6.10 -0.01 -7.89
N GLU A 56 5.94 -0.89 -8.87
CA GLU A 56 6.06 -0.52 -10.29
C GLU A 56 5.12 0.63 -10.65
N GLN A 57 3.83 0.49 -10.35
CA GLN A 57 2.84 1.54 -10.62
C GLN A 57 3.11 2.84 -9.87
N ALA A 58 3.61 2.76 -8.63
CA ALA A 58 3.99 3.94 -7.85
C ALA A 58 5.20 4.65 -8.47
N MET A 59 6.18 3.88 -8.96
CA MET A 59 7.38 4.40 -9.59
C MET A 59 7.12 5.03 -10.96
N GLU A 60 6.06 4.66 -11.68
CA GLU A 60 5.69 5.34 -12.94
C GLU A 60 5.38 6.83 -12.75
N ASN A 61 4.80 7.20 -11.60
CA ASN A 61 4.33 8.56 -11.31
C ASN A 61 5.15 9.25 -10.20
N HIS A 62 6.35 8.75 -9.91
CA HIS A 62 7.19 9.30 -8.85
C HIS A 62 7.61 10.75 -9.13
N VAL A 63 7.83 11.53 -8.07
CA VAL A 63 8.42 12.87 -8.13
C VAL A 63 9.68 12.87 -7.28
N GLY A 64 10.82 12.55 -7.90
CA GLY A 64 12.12 12.47 -7.22
C GLY A 64 12.37 11.17 -6.48
N ALA A 65 12.78 11.25 -5.21
CA ALA A 65 13.09 10.07 -4.41
C ALA A 65 11.80 9.45 -3.81
N THR A 66 11.72 8.12 -3.79
CA THR A 66 10.58 7.37 -3.24
C THR A 66 10.99 6.57 -2.01
N ALA A 67 10.27 6.74 -0.90
CA ALA A 67 10.44 5.91 0.29
C ALA A 67 9.38 4.81 0.34
N VAL A 68 9.80 3.58 0.60
CA VAL A 68 8.91 2.43 0.81
C VAL A 68 9.08 1.94 2.24
N SER A 69 7.98 1.96 3.01
CA SER A 69 7.95 1.46 4.38
C SER A 69 7.01 0.26 4.51
N VAL A 70 7.36 -0.69 5.37
CA VAL A 70 6.52 -1.86 5.69
C VAL A 70 6.52 -2.13 7.19
N CYS A 71 5.34 -2.42 7.74
CA CYS A 71 5.15 -2.91 9.10
C CYS A 71 4.19 -4.11 9.03
N GLY A 72 4.70 -5.32 9.23
CA GLY A 72 3.90 -6.54 9.06
C GLY A 72 4.70 -7.83 9.25
N PRO A 73 4.12 -8.99 8.90
CA PRO A 73 4.81 -10.28 9.04
C PRO A 73 6.10 -10.32 8.21
N GLY A 74 7.15 -10.95 8.76
CA GLY A 74 8.47 -11.00 8.14
C GLY A 74 8.45 -11.47 6.68
N ALA A 75 7.70 -12.52 6.35
CA ALA A 75 7.61 -13.00 4.97
C ALA A 75 7.07 -11.95 3.98
N PHE A 76 6.10 -11.12 4.40
CA PHE A 76 5.58 -10.05 3.54
C PHE A 76 6.58 -8.88 3.46
N ALA A 77 7.24 -8.55 4.57
CA ALA A 77 8.31 -7.55 4.58
C ALA A 77 9.48 -7.96 3.67
N ASP A 78 9.85 -9.24 3.65
CA ASP A 78 10.84 -9.81 2.75
C ASP A 78 10.44 -9.66 1.27
N GLU A 79 9.17 -9.91 0.93
CA GLU A 79 8.64 -9.69 -0.42
C GLU A 79 8.72 -8.21 -0.83
N VAL A 80 8.34 -7.27 0.06
CA VAL A 80 8.46 -5.82 -0.19
C VAL A 80 9.92 -5.44 -0.39
N ARG A 81 10.82 -5.88 0.50
CA ARG A 81 12.27 -5.61 0.41
C ARG A 81 12.85 -6.12 -0.89
N ALA A 82 12.50 -7.34 -1.30
CA ALA A 82 12.95 -7.92 -2.57
C ALA A 82 12.48 -7.09 -3.76
N SER A 83 11.22 -6.65 -3.76
CA SER A 83 10.68 -5.78 -4.81
C SER A 83 11.35 -4.41 -4.85
N VAL A 84 11.68 -3.78 -3.71
CA VAL A 84 12.44 -2.52 -3.72
C VAL A 84 13.84 -2.73 -4.28
N ARG A 85 14.55 -3.78 -3.82
CA ARG A 85 15.93 -4.07 -4.26
C ARG A 85 16.05 -4.30 -5.77
N LYS A 86 15.04 -4.90 -6.41
CA LYS A 86 15.01 -5.07 -7.88
C LYS A 86 15.06 -3.75 -8.66
N ARG A 87 14.71 -2.63 -8.02
CA ARG A 87 14.62 -1.30 -8.65
C ARG A 87 15.80 -0.38 -8.31
N VAL A 88 16.65 -0.80 -7.37
CA VAL A 88 17.86 -0.06 -7.02
C VAL A 88 18.79 -0.01 -8.24
N GLY A 89 19.20 1.20 -8.64
CA GLY A 89 20.06 1.42 -9.80
C GLY A 89 19.33 1.41 -11.16
N CYS A 90 18.01 1.25 -11.19
CA CYS A 90 17.22 1.24 -12.42
C CYS A 90 16.58 2.61 -12.77
N GLY A 91 17.03 3.70 -12.12
CA GLY A 91 16.54 5.05 -12.38
C GLY A 91 16.36 5.86 -11.08
N PRO A 92 15.13 6.28 -10.72
CA PRO A 92 14.89 7.14 -9.58
C PRO A 92 15.32 6.49 -8.25
N VAL A 93 15.72 7.33 -7.30
CA VAL A 93 16.16 6.88 -5.97
C VAL A 93 14.96 6.25 -5.25
N ILE A 94 15.13 5.02 -4.78
CA ILE A 94 14.16 4.31 -3.96
C ILE A 94 14.84 3.79 -2.69
N ASP A 95 14.25 4.07 -1.54
CA ASP A 95 14.75 3.63 -0.24
C ASP A 95 13.74 2.72 0.47
N PHE A 96 14.24 1.81 1.29
CA PHE A 96 13.43 0.82 2.02
C PHE A 96 13.65 0.94 3.52
N VAL A 97 12.55 1.13 4.25
CA VAL A 97 12.53 1.19 5.71
C VAL A 97 11.60 0.12 6.25
N GLU A 98 12.13 -0.79 7.06
CA GLU A 98 11.31 -1.75 7.79
C GLU A 98 10.98 -1.21 9.17
N GLU A 99 9.69 -1.17 9.46
CA GLU A 99 9.15 -0.65 10.71
C GLU A 99 8.58 -1.80 11.57
N SER A 100 8.58 -1.58 12.89
CA SER A 100 8.08 -2.55 13.87
C SER A 100 7.22 -1.84 14.93
N PHE A 101 6.21 -1.11 14.47
CA PHE A 101 5.28 -0.41 15.37
C PHE A 101 4.50 -1.41 16.24
N THR A 102 4.42 -1.11 17.53
CA THR A 102 3.58 -1.82 18.50
C THR A 102 2.42 -0.93 18.92
N TRP A 103 1.27 -1.53 19.26
CA TRP A 103 0.07 -0.84 19.73
C TRP A 103 -0.06 -0.83 21.25
#